data_AF-A0A947WS70-F1
#
_entry.id   AF-A0A947WS70-F1
#
_cell.length_a   1.000
_cell.length_b   1.000
_cell.length_c   1.000
_cell.angle_alpha   90.00
_cell.angle_beta   90.00
_cell.angle_gamma   90.00
#
_symmetry.space_group_name_H-M   'P 1'
#
loop_
_entity.id
_entity.type
_entity.pdbx_description
1 polymer ?
#
loop_
_entity_poly.entity_id
_entity_poly.type
_entity_poly.pdbx_seq_one_letter_code
_entity_poly.pdbx_strand_id
1 'polypeptide(L)'
;MLKDFACLEHGQRTICPVSEPSPTAKTYTIAGVSVQTPPLAPGLYLVSTPIGNLRDISLRALETLAAADLVLCEDTRLSARLLDHYLIRTRRQALHEHNETACIPALI
;
A
#
# COMPACT_ATOMS: atom_id res chain seq x y z
N MET A 1 10.60 13.02 8.61
CA MET A 1 9.61 13.05 9.71
C MET A 1 8.16 12.87 9.25
N LEU A 2 7.86 12.88 7.94
CA LEU A 2 6.69 12.21 7.35
C LEU A 2 6.99 12.19 5.85
N LYS A 3 7.56 11.11 5.33
CA LYS A 3 7.95 11.04 3.90
C LYS A 3 7.60 9.70 3.25
N ASP A 4 6.70 8.97 3.90
CA ASP A 4 6.34 7.64 3.48
C ASP A 4 4.91 7.61 2.94
N PHE A 5 4.86 7.40 1.62
CA PHE A 5 3.86 6.71 0.84
C PHE A 5 2.60 7.39 0.35
N ALA A 6 2.45 7.24 -0.96
CA ALA A 6 1.29 7.46 -1.78
C ALA A 6 0.93 6.10 -2.39
N CYS A 7 -0.25 5.56 -2.05
CA CYS A 7 -0.85 4.45 -2.79
C CYS A 7 -1.58 5.02 -4.00
N LEU A 8 -1.33 4.51 -5.21
CA LEU A 8 -2.01 4.98 -6.43
C LEU A 8 -2.78 3.83 -7.08
N GLU A 9 -4.05 4.07 -7.40
CA GLU A 9 -4.88 3.21 -8.25
C GLU A 9 -4.96 3.82 -9.66
N HIS A 10 -4.77 3.00 -10.70
CA HIS A 10 -5.08 3.38 -12.08
C HIS A 10 -6.39 2.70 -12.50
N GLY A 11 -7.43 3.50 -12.77
CA GLY A 11 -8.60 3.05 -13.52
C GLY A 11 -9.94 3.21 -12.82
N GLN A 12 -10.80 4.00 -13.46
CA GLN A 12 -12.19 4.28 -13.12
C GLN A 12 -13.00 3.00 -12.87
N ARG A 13 -13.52 2.81 -11.66
CA ARG A 13 -14.71 1.98 -11.42
C ARG A 13 -15.83 2.86 -10.93
N THR A 14 -16.84 3.00 -11.79
CA THR A 14 -18.11 3.67 -11.55
C THR A 14 -18.77 3.15 -10.28
N ILE A 15 -19.36 4.06 -9.51
CA ILE A 15 -20.13 3.78 -8.30
C ILE A 15 -21.31 2.86 -8.68
N CYS A 16 -21.20 1.56 -8.40
CA CYS A 16 -22.22 0.53 -8.66
C CYS A 16 -22.18 -0.50 -7.51
N PRO A 17 -23.31 -1.15 -7.19
CA PRO A 17 -23.48 -1.88 -5.92
C PRO A 17 -22.61 -3.13 -5.90
N VAL A 18 -21.96 -3.37 -4.75
CA VAL A 18 -21.22 -4.57 -4.32
C VAL A 18 -21.29 -5.75 -5.32
N SER A 19 -20.46 -5.70 -6.35
CA SER A 19 -20.31 -6.76 -7.35
C SER A 19 -19.25 -7.78 -6.89
N GLU A 20 -19.54 -9.06 -7.14
CA GLU A 20 -18.84 -10.29 -6.74
C GLU A 20 -17.30 -10.25 -6.72
N PRO A 21 -16.65 -11.01 -5.81
CA PRO A 21 -15.20 -10.93 -5.59
C PRO A 21 -14.42 -11.45 -6.81
N SER A 22 -13.64 -10.55 -7.40
CA SER A 22 -12.65 -10.78 -8.45
C SER A 22 -11.44 -11.62 -7.93
N PRO A 23 -10.75 -12.44 -8.76
CA PRO A 23 -10.03 -13.65 -8.31
C PRO A 23 -8.65 -13.47 -7.65
N THR A 24 -8.31 -12.29 -7.13
CA THR A 24 -7.11 -12.11 -6.29
C THR A 24 -7.43 -11.20 -5.13
N ALA A 25 -8.16 -11.76 -4.16
CA ALA A 25 -8.36 -11.09 -2.89
C ALA A 25 -6.98 -10.84 -2.24
N LYS A 26 -6.63 -9.57 -2.06
CA LYS A 26 -5.35 -9.18 -1.46
C LYS A 26 -5.42 -9.42 0.04
N THR A 27 -4.28 -9.79 0.63
CA THR A 27 -4.21 -10.24 2.03
C THR A 27 -2.98 -9.70 2.75
N TYR A 28 -3.08 -9.63 4.07
CA TYR A 28 -1.96 -9.44 4.99
C TYR A 28 -2.08 -10.40 6.17
N THR A 29 -1.00 -10.63 6.92
CA THR A 29 -0.97 -11.60 8.02
C THR A 29 -0.63 -10.94 9.35
N ILE A 30 -1.40 -11.21 10.40
CA ILE A 30 -1.12 -10.79 11.78
C ILE A 30 -1.06 -12.02 12.67
N ALA A 31 0.05 -12.20 13.40
CA ALA A 31 0.22 -13.30 14.35
C ALA A 31 -0.14 -14.70 13.79
N GLY A 32 0.13 -14.92 12.49
CA GLY A 32 -0.18 -16.17 11.79
C GLY A 32 -1.58 -16.26 11.19
N VAL A 33 -2.44 -15.26 11.42
CA VAL A 33 -3.79 -15.18 10.84
C VAL A 33 -3.75 -14.33 9.58
N SER A 34 -4.18 -14.90 8.45
CA SER A 34 -4.34 -14.16 7.19
C SER A 34 -5.68 -13.44 7.15
N VAL A 35 -5.66 -12.15 6.86
CA VAL A 35 -6.81 -11.26 6.80
C VAL A 35 -7.00 -10.78 5.36
N GLN A 36 -8.24 -10.82 4.88
CA GLN A 36 -8.63 -10.31 3.56
C GLN A 36 -8.83 -8.79 3.63
N THR A 37 -8.36 -8.08 2.61
CA THR A 37 -8.57 -6.63 2.54
C THR A 37 -9.83 -6.27 1.77
N PRO A 38 -10.64 -5.29 2.23
CA PRO A 38 -11.65 -4.70 1.37
C PRO A 38 -11.01 -3.94 0.21
N PRO A 39 -11.70 -3.79 -0.93
CA PRO A 39 -11.21 -2.98 -2.04
C PRO A 39 -11.09 -1.50 -1.62
N LEU A 40 -10.01 -0.85 -2.04
CA LEU A 40 -9.84 0.60 -1.86
C LEU A 40 -10.60 1.36 -2.95
N ALA A 41 -11.12 2.53 -2.58
CA ALA A 41 -11.59 3.49 -3.58
C ALA A 41 -10.37 4.08 -4.33
N PRO A 42 -10.51 4.48 -5.61
CA PRO A 42 -9.43 5.14 -6.33
C PRO A 42 -8.98 6.41 -5.61
N GLY A 43 -7.67 6.58 -5.46
CA GLY A 43 -7.12 7.78 -4.83
C GLY A 43 -5.69 7.60 -4.33
N LEU A 44 -5.19 8.66 -3.69
CA LEU A 44 -3.88 8.73 -3.05
C LEU A 44 -4.01 8.50 -1.55
N TYR A 45 -3.47 7.41 -1.03
CA TYR A 45 -3.48 7.14 0.42
C TYR A 45 -2.12 7.39 1.04
N LEU A 46 -2.11 8.23 2.07
CA LEU A 46 -0.95 8.49 2.90
C LEU A 46 -0.93 7.55 4.10
N VAL A 47 0.15 6.77 4.24
CA VAL A 47 0.28 5.76 5.28
C VAL A 47 1.57 5.95 6.04
N SER A 48 1.47 6.23 7.35
CA SER A 48 2.63 6.31 8.23
C SER A 48 3.26 4.94 8.45
N THR A 49 4.57 4.84 8.23
CA THR A 49 5.39 3.70 8.64
C THR A 49 5.90 3.89 10.07
N PRO A 50 5.98 2.83 10.90
CA PRO A 50 6.59 2.92 12.22
C PRO A 50 8.08 3.27 12.13
N ILE A 51 8.54 4.19 12.98
CA ILE A 51 9.95 4.62 13.05
C ILE A 51 10.86 3.66 13.83
N GLY A 52 10.35 2.48 14.20
CA GLY A 52 11.08 1.51 15.03
C GLY A 52 10.39 0.15 15.08
N ASN A 53 9.46 -0.03 16.01
CA ASN A 53 8.80 -1.31 16.20
C ASN A 53 7.74 -1.55 15.11
N LEU A 54 7.89 -2.63 14.34
CA LEU A 54 6.94 -2.98 13.27
C LEU A 54 5.52 -3.16 13.79
N ARG A 55 5.34 -3.61 15.04
CA ARG A 55 4.03 -3.81 15.67
C ARG A 55 3.27 -2.53 16.00
N ASP A 56 3.90 -1.37 15.89
CA ASP A 56 3.23 -0.08 16.10
C ASP A 56 2.41 0.36 14.87
N ILE A 57 2.43 -0.42 13.78
CA ILE A 57 1.59 -0.16 12.61
C ILE A 57 0.10 -0.36 12.93
N SER A 58 -0.75 0.51 12.39
CA SER A 58 -2.20 0.37 12.51
C SER A 58 -2.76 -0.72 11.58
N LEU A 59 -3.87 -1.34 11.96
CA LEU A 59 -4.59 -2.29 11.08
C LEU A 59 -4.97 -1.66 9.75
N ARG A 60 -5.47 -0.42 9.79
CA ARG A 60 -5.83 0.34 8.59
C ARG A 60 -4.65 0.57 7.65
N ALA A 61 -3.45 0.77 8.19
CA ALA A 61 -2.24 0.90 7.38
C ALA A 61 -1.90 -0.42 6.66
N LEU A 62 -2.01 -1.55 7.36
CA LEU A 62 -1.80 -2.88 6.76
C LEU A 62 -2.84 -3.16 5.68
N GLU A 63 -4.11 -2.89 5.96
CA GLU A 63 -5.20 -3.03 4.99
C GLU A 63 -4.94 -2.17 3.75
N THR A 64 -4.57 -0.91 3.94
CA THR A 64 -4.30 0.02 2.83
C THR A 64 -3.12 -0.45 1.99
N LEU A 65 -2.00 -0.81 2.62
CA LEU A 65 -0.80 -1.27 1.92
C LEU A 65 -1.02 -2.59 1.17
N ALA A 66 -1.83 -3.49 1.73
CA ALA A 66 -2.16 -4.75 1.09
C ALA A 66 -3.20 -4.60 -0.02
N ALA A 67 -4.18 -3.71 0.11
CA ALA A 67 -5.19 -3.46 -0.91
C ALA A 67 -4.67 -2.66 -2.11
N ALA A 68 -3.63 -1.84 -1.89
CA ALA A 68 -2.99 -0.98 -2.88
C ALA A 68 -2.51 -1.74 -4.14
N ASP A 69 -2.60 -1.12 -5.32
CA ASP A 69 -1.92 -1.60 -6.53
C ASP A 69 -0.42 -1.28 -6.54
N LEU A 70 -0.04 -0.09 -6.06
CA LEU A 70 1.34 0.38 -6.02
C LEU A 70 1.64 1.12 -4.71
N VAL A 71 2.80 0.82 -4.14
CA VAL A 71 3.29 1.37 -2.87
C VAL A 71 4.57 2.17 -3.16
N LEU A 72 4.49 3.52 -3.13
CA LEU A 72 5.59 4.45 -3.44
C LEU A 72 6.46 4.85 -2.22
N CYS A 73 7.69 4.34 -2.11
CA CYS A 73 8.55 4.44 -0.92
C CYS A 73 9.64 5.50 -1.01
N GLU A 74 9.89 6.27 0.05
CA GLU A 74 11.17 6.99 0.17
C GLU A 74 12.29 5.97 0.46
N ASP A 75 12.17 5.21 1.55
CA ASP A 75 13.14 4.17 1.92
C ASP A 75 12.60 2.77 1.62
N THR A 76 12.96 2.28 0.44
CA THR A 76 12.58 0.92 0.00
C THR A 76 13.07 -0.21 0.91
N ARG A 77 14.09 0.01 1.76
CA ARG A 77 14.62 -1.02 2.68
C ARG A 77 13.71 -1.20 3.88
N LEU A 78 13.25 -0.09 4.47
CA LEU A 78 12.27 -0.13 5.56
C LEU A 78 10.96 -0.75 5.09
N SER A 79 10.47 -0.31 3.93
CA SER A 79 9.21 -0.80 3.38
C SER A 79 9.28 -2.27 2.99
N ALA A 80 10.40 -2.75 2.45
CA ALA A 80 10.58 -4.18 2.19
C ALA A 80 10.44 -5.00 3.47
N ARG A 81 11.14 -4.63 4.55
CA ARG A 81 11.04 -5.32 5.84
C ARG A 81 9.62 -5.32 6.40
N LEU A 82 8.92 -4.21 6.29
CA LEU A 82 7.55 -4.07 6.77
C LEU A 82 6.59 -4.96 5.96
N LEU A 83 6.62 -4.89 4.64
CA LEU A 83 5.76 -5.69 3.78
C LEU A 83 6.05 -7.20 3.95
N ASP A 84 7.33 -7.58 4.03
CA ASP A 84 7.73 -8.97 4.26
C ASP A 84 7.24 -9.50 5.63
N HIS A 85 7.33 -8.69 6.69
CA HIS A 85 6.87 -9.07 8.03
C HIS A 85 5.37 -9.41 8.06
N TYR A 86 4.56 -8.69 7.29
CA TYR A 86 3.11 -8.86 7.21
C TYR A 86 2.66 -9.69 5.99
N LEU A 87 3.59 -10.31 5.26
CA LEU A 87 3.34 -11.09 4.04
C LEU A 87 2.54 -10.33 2.96
N ILE A 88 2.75 -9.03 2.87
CA ILE A 88 2.10 -8.17 1.87
C ILE A 88 2.88 -8.26 0.55
N ARG A 89 2.17 -8.61 -0.53
CA ARG A 89 2.77 -8.85 -1.86
C ARG A 89 2.69 -7.66 -2.81
N THR A 90 2.15 -6.54 -2.34
CA THR A 90 1.97 -5.35 -3.16
C THR A 90 3.28 -4.87 -3.77
N ARG A 91 3.23 -4.49 -5.05
CA ARG A 91 4.40 -3.94 -5.74
C ARG A 91 4.82 -2.64 -5.07
N ARG A 92 6.12 -2.51 -4.81
CA ARG A 92 6.73 -1.29 -4.29
C ARG A 92 7.64 -0.61 -5.32
N GLN A 93 7.70 0.71 -5.30
CA GLN A 93 8.56 1.53 -6.16
C GLN A 93 9.16 2.68 -5.37
N ALA A 94 10.43 3.01 -5.61
CA ALA A 94 11.08 4.14 -4.94
C ALA A 94 10.54 5.48 -5.48
N LEU A 95 10.21 6.39 -4.58
CA LEU A 95 9.87 7.78 -4.85
C LEU A 95 10.53 8.66 -3.78
N HIS A 96 11.54 9.42 -4.18
CA HIS A 96 12.32 10.31 -3.32
C HIS A 96 12.74 11.55 -4.10
N GLU A 97 13.21 12.60 -3.43
CA GLU A 97 13.48 13.92 -4.02
C GLU A 97 14.28 13.87 -5.34
N HIS A 98 15.25 12.96 -5.47
CA HIS A 98 16.06 12.84 -6.69
C HIS A 98 15.35 12.23 -7.91
N ASN A 99 14.23 11.51 -7.75
CA ASN A 99 13.54 10.83 -8.85
C ASN A 99 12.09 11.30 -9.05
N GLU A 100 11.57 12.14 -8.15
CA GLU A 100 10.17 12.56 -8.16
C GLU A 100 9.74 13.23 -9.47
N THR A 101 10.56 14.14 -10.00
CA THR A 101 10.29 14.89 -11.24
C THR A 101 10.13 13.96 -12.44
N ALA A 102 10.85 12.84 -12.45
CA ALA A 102 10.78 11.85 -13.53
C ALA A 102 9.64 10.83 -13.31
N CYS A 103 9.33 10.49 -12.07
CA CYS A 103 8.35 9.45 -11.74
C CYS A 103 6.90 9.96 -11.68
N ILE A 104 6.67 11.17 -11.17
CA ILE A 104 5.32 11.74 -10.99
C ILE A 104 4.50 11.76 -12.29
N PRO A 105 5.04 12.15 -13.46
CA PRO A 105 4.26 12.16 -14.70
C PRO A 105 3.70 10.80 -15.11
N ALA A 106 4.32 9.69 -14.68
CA ALA A 106 3.85 8.34 -14.97
C ALA A 106 2.76 7.85 -13.99
N LEU A 107 2.41 8.66 -12.98
CA LEU A 107 1.43 8.35 -11.94
C LEU A 107 0.07 9.07 -12.13
N ILE A 108 -0.05 9.96 -13.12
CA ILE A 108 -1.25 10.78 -13.38
C ILE A 108 -1.82 10.55 -14.77
#